data_AF-A0A0P7XCP2-F1
#
_entry.id   AF-A0A0P7XCP2-F1
#
_cell.length_a   1.000
_cell.length_b   1.000
_cell.length_c   1.000
_cell.angle_alpha   90.00
_cell.angle_beta   90.00
_cell.angle_gamma   90.00
#
_symmetry.space_group_name_H-M   'P 1'
#
loop_
_entity.id
_entity.type
_entity.pdbx_description
1 polymer ?
#
loop_
_entity_poly.entity_id
_entity_poly.type
_entity_poly.pdbx_seq_one_letter_code
_entity_poly.pdbx_strand_id
1 'polypeptide(L)'
;MKSRLKNLYKYLIENRKHEVNGWHKAYRDFYSQVAQIRERITSGEGLSQNDEAFLKQLIYEKSNGIASRGQSVLSNDNFQSFIKNKDFISALEQFILIPNSENFTVFADTWANQGKSNNPVLVNRVAAACTLEVSTTVDSGKFNQVFSWLIREGIIPVYPAEENQSWFAKNIFLLKSIKSEFDNELREGKTDEFYLSQFVWVLYENLSNPFSLKKQIVKYGAPGTGKTYQARLQTSLLFDIWKEEFAPYSRLTHASQIELVQFHPSFSYEDFMEGLRPVLDNDGNSQLTLQNGVFKEFCRSAGKWEIDLYGLGLTQRWESLTIKELLPFREKLSGEHWQDIFEISDISKLVSEAVPPFFFIIDEVNRAELSRVFGELMYCLEYRGTRGCVKTQYSNLNNEHTGMLKEAQGYLFFIPTNIYLIGTMNTIDRSVESFDFALRRRFRWEEVVPDMALLKYHLNQFCKAWLPLVDNLERLNELIAKEPLLGNDYQIGHAYLMDLKYATSLTVSEVRERVWDDCIRPLLQEYLRGTGKETELISSFGKAFGV
;
A
#
# COMPACT_ATOMS: atom_id res chain seq x y z
N MET A 1 -23.43 -8.21 6.47
CA MET A 1 -22.46 -8.55 5.41
C MET A 1 -22.22 -7.33 4.54
N LYS A 2 -21.21 -6.52 4.85
CA LYS A 2 -20.58 -5.64 3.85
C LYS A 2 -19.42 -6.48 3.30
N SER A 3 -19.33 -6.67 1.99
CA SER A 3 -18.37 -7.58 1.36
C SER A 3 -16.94 -7.10 1.51
N ARG A 4 -15.99 -8.05 1.68
CA ARG A 4 -14.52 -7.85 1.66
C ARG A 4 -14.07 -7.04 0.45
N LEU A 5 -14.80 -7.18 -0.66
CA LEU A 5 -14.60 -6.40 -1.86
C LEU A 5 -14.89 -4.89 -1.66
N LYS A 6 -15.94 -4.53 -0.90
CA LYS A 6 -16.31 -3.14 -0.58
C LYS A 6 -15.30 -2.47 0.33
N ASN A 7 -14.78 -3.18 1.33
CA ASN A 7 -13.76 -2.62 2.21
C ASN A 7 -12.43 -2.41 1.47
N LEU A 8 -12.02 -3.39 0.64
CA LEU A 8 -10.88 -3.23 -0.26
C LEU A 8 -11.09 -2.04 -1.20
N TYR A 9 -12.27 -1.87 -1.79
CA TYR A 9 -12.57 -0.73 -2.66
C TYR A 9 -12.57 0.60 -1.91
N LYS A 10 -13.21 0.68 -0.74
CA LYS A 10 -13.19 1.88 0.10
C LYS A 10 -11.75 2.31 0.39
N TYR A 11 -10.89 1.36 0.72
CA TYR A 11 -9.51 1.68 1.03
C TYR A 11 -8.66 2.02 -0.20
N LEU A 12 -8.76 1.22 -1.26
CA LEU A 12 -7.89 1.32 -2.42
C LEU A 12 -8.35 2.37 -3.42
N ILE A 13 -9.65 2.69 -3.44
CA ILE A 13 -10.22 3.69 -4.33
C ILE A 13 -10.76 4.87 -3.52
N GLU A 14 -11.73 4.70 -2.61
CA GLU A 14 -12.39 5.87 -1.98
C GLU A 14 -11.40 6.74 -1.18
N ASN A 15 -10.57 6.14 -0.34
CA ASN A 15 -9.57 6.85 0.47
C ASN A 15 -8.39 7.37 -0.37
N ARG A 16 -8.16 6.78 -1.55
CA ARG A 16 -7.07 7.12 -2.48
C ARG A 16 -7.58 7.74 -3.79
N LYS A 17 -8.78 8.34 -3.77
CA LYS A 17 -9.38 8.94 -4.99
C LYS A 17 -8.41 9.92 -5.65
N HIS A 18 -7.58 10.62 -4.88
CA HIS A 18 -6.56 11.53 -5.39
C HIS A 18 -5.53 10.88 -6.33
N GLU A 19 -5.14 9.63 -6.06
CA GLU A 19 -4.16 8.88 -6.85
C GLU A 19 -4.74 8.43 -8.20
N VAL A 20 -6.05 8.10 -8.22
CA VAL A 20 -6.73 7.51 -9.38
C VAL A 20 -7.62 8.48 -10.17
N ASN A 21 -7.98 9.64 -9.61
CA ASN A 21 -8.93 10.58 -10.23
C ASN A 21 -8.43 11.17 -11.56
N GLY A 22 -7.12 11.38 -11.70
CA GLY A 22 -6.53 11.81 -12.98
C GLY A 22 -6.74 10.77 -14.09
N TRP A 23 -6.53 9.49 -13.76
CA TRP A 23 -6.78 8.38 -14.66
C TRP A 23 -8.28 8.21 -14.93
N HIS A 24 -9.12 8.34 -13.89
CA HIS A 24 -10.57 8.24 -14.02
C HIS A 24 -11.14 9.25 -15.01
N LYS A 25 -10.69 10.51 -14.93
CA LYS A 25 -11.08 11.55 -15.89
C LYS A 25 -10.63 11.20 -17.31
N ALA A 26 -9.36 10.83 -17.49
CA ALA A 26 -8.83 10.47 -18.80
C ALA A 26 -9.57 9.27 -19.41
N TYR A 27 -9.96 8.28 -18.59
CA TYR A 27 -10.71 7.12 -19.04
C TYR A 27 -12.12 7.51 -19.49
N ARG A 28 -12.83 8.32 -18.69
CA ARG A 28 -14.16 8.85 -19.05
C ARG A 28 -14.13 9.67 -20.33
N ASP A 29 -13.16 10.56 -20.46
CA ASP A 29 -13.01 11.43 -21.62
C ASP A 29 -12.81 10.60 -22.89
N PHE A 30 -11.92 9.59 -22.85
CA PHE A 30 -11.69 8.74 -24.01
C PHE A 30 -12.85 7.77 -24.30
N TYR A 31 -13.48 7.19 -23.28
CA TYR A 31 -14.67 6.36 -23.45
C TYR A 31 -15.82 7.13 -24.11
N SER A 32 -15.97 8.42 -23.79
CA SER A 32 -16.95 9.31 -24.43
C SER A 32 -16.64 9.53 -25.91
N GLN A 33 -15.36 9.61 -26.30
CA GLN A 33 -14.97 9.69 -27.72
C GLN A 33 -15.31 8.40 -28.47
N VAL A 34 -15.07 7.22 -27.87
CA VAL A 34 -15.47 5.94 -28.46
C VAL A 34 -16.99 5.87 -28.66
N ALA A 35 -17.77 6.42 -27.73
CA ALA A 35 -19.24 6.49 -27.86
C ALA A 35 -19.67 7.38 -29.05
N GLN A 36 -19.01 8.52 -29.27
CA GLN A 36 -19.27 9.38 -30.44
C GLN A 36 -18.94 8.67 -31.75
N ILE A 37 -17.83 7.92 -31.79
CA ILE A 37 -17.47 7.09 -32.94
C ILE A 37 -18.52 6.00 -33.17
N ARG A 38 -18.99 5.33 -32.10
CA ARG A 38 -20.05 4.32 -32.19
C ARG A 38 -21.34 4.89 -32.78
N GLU A 39 -21.77 6.07 -32.36
CA GLU A 39 -22.95 6.75 -32.92
C GLU A 39 -22.81 7.10 -34.40
N ARG A 40 -21.61 7.56 -34.81
CA ARG A 40 -21.30 7.82 -36.23
C ARG A 40 -21.35 6.55 -37.08
N ILE A 41 -20.70 5.47 -36.62
CA ILE A 41 -20.72 4.17 -37.32
C ILE A 41 -22.17 3.65 -37.42
N THR A 42 -22.97 3.79 -36.37
CA THR A 42 -24.39 3.40 -36.36
C THR A 42 -25.20 4.19 -37.39
N SER A 43 -24.82 5.43 -37.67
CA SER A 43 -25.44 6.31 -38.65
C SER A 43 -24.97 6.06 -40.10
N GLY A 44 -24.10 5.06 -40.31
CA GLY A 44 -23.56 4.70 -41.62
C GLY A 44 -22.23 5.38 -41.98
N GLU A 45 -21.67 6.18 -41.07
CA GLU A 45 -20.35 6.80 -41.22
C GLU A 45 -19.28 5.97 -40.53
N GLY A 46 -18.66 5.06 -41.29
CA GLY A 46 -17.53 4.26 -40.82
C GLY A 46 -16.28 5.07 -40.47
N LEU A 47 -15.30 4.41 -39.87
CA LEU A 47 -13.98 4.96 -39.60
C LEU A 47 -13.28 5.34 -40.92
N SER A 48 -12.71 6.53 -40.93
CA SER A 48 -12.07 7.14 -42.10
C SER A 48 -10.65 7.61 -41.80
N GLN A 49 -9.95 8.12 -42.81
CA GLN A 49 -8.63 8.76 -42.62
C GLN A 49 -8.69 9.95 -41.66
N ASN A 50 -9.85 10.61 -41.51
CA ASN A 50 -10.01 11.73 -40.58
C ASN A 50 -10.00 11.28 -39.11
N ASP A 51 -10.17 9.98 -38.85
CA ASP A 51 -10.17 9.39 -37.51
C ASP A 51 -8.77 8.90 -37.08
N GLU A 52 -7.72 9.24 -37.84
CA GLU A 52 -6.33 8.84 -37.54
C GLU A 52 -5.90 9.28 -36.14
N ALA A 53 -6.31 10.47 -35.67
CA ALA A 53 -5.99 10.95 -34.33
C ALA A 53 -6.60 10.05 -33.23
N PHE A 54 -7.86 9.65 -33.40
CA PHE A 54 -8.56 8.72 -32.50
C PHE A 54 -7.88 7.34 -32.50
N LEU A 55 -7.59 6.79 -33.68
CA LEU A 55 -6.91 5.51 -33.83
C LEU A 55 -5.51 5.55 -33.21
N LYS A 56 -4.79 6.66 -33.37
CA LYS A 56 -3.48 6.88 -32.78
C LYS A 56 -3.56 6.87 -31.25
N GLN A 57 -4.52 7.58 -30.67
CA GLN A 57 -4.75 7.52 -29.22
C GLN A 57 -5.11 6.10 -28.76
N LEU A 58 -5.97 5.39 -29.50
CA LEU A 58 -6.44 4.05 -29.14
C LEU A 58 -5.32 2.99 -29.08
N ILE A 59 -4.54 2.86 -30.16
CA ILE A 59 -3.62 1.71 -30.35
C ILE A 59 -2.12 2.08 -30.40
N TYR A 60 -1.77 3.36 -30.57
CA TYR A 60 -0.37 3.79 -30.68
C TYR A 60 0.13 4.52 -29.42
N GLU A 61 -0.65 5.44 -28.85
CA GLU A 61 -0.17 6.24 -27.73
C GLU A 61 0.05 5.41 -26.45
N LYS A 62 1.14 5.72 -25.76
CA LYS A 62 1.49 5.04 -24.50
C LYS A 62 0.52 5.38 -23.38
N SER A 63 -0.04 6.58 -23.39
CA SER A 63 -0.97 7.10 -22.38
C SER A 63 -2.30 7.46 -23.05
N ASN A 64 -3.18 6.49 -23.22
CA ASN A 64 -4.45 6.68 -23.92
C ASN A 64 -5.65 6.96 -22.99
N GLY A 65 -5.41 7.03 -21.68
CA GLY A 65 -6.45 7.25 -20.66
C GLY A 65 -7.16 5.99 -20.19
N ILE A 66 -7.01 4.83 -20.85
CA ILE A 66 -7.73 3.59 -20.49
C ILE A 66 -6.92 2.70 -19.57
N ALA A 67 -5.72 2.29 -20.00
CA ALA A 67 -4.87 1.37 -19.24
C ALA A 67 -3.72 2.12 -18.58
N SER A 68 -3.39 1.76 -17.34
CA SER A 68 -2.31 2.38 -16.57
C SER A 68 -0.92 1.85 -16.98
N ARG A 69 0.11 2.56 -16.48
CA ARG A 69 1.54 2.51 -16.85
C ARG A 69 2.11 1.13 -17.21
N GLY A 70 2.91 1.11 -18.29
CA GLY A 70 3.91 0.07 -18.56
C GLY A 70 3.65 -0.84 -19.76
N GLN A 71 3.09 -0.33 -20.86
CA GLN A 71 2.67 -1.21 -21.96
C GLN A 71 3.04 -0.73 -23.36
N SER A 72 3.25 -1.75 -24.18
CA SER A 72 3.88 -1.77 -25.49
C SER A 72 3.18 -0.87 -26.50
N VAL A 73 3.99 -0.22 -27.34
CA VAL A 73 3.58 0.75 -28.36
C VAL A 73 3.83 0.10 -29.73
N LEU A 74 2.87 0.21 -30.65
CA LEU A 74 3.10 -0.15 -32.04
C LEU A 74 4.20 0.76 -32.62
N SER A 75 5.08 0.22 -33.46
CA SER A 75 5.93 1.08 -34.29
C SER A 75 5.04 1.92 -35.21
N ASN A 76 5.53 3.09 -35.63
CA ASN A 76 4.77 3.94 -36.55
C ASN A 76 4.42 3.20 -37.84
N ASP A 77 5.33 2.38 -38.36
CA ASP A 77 5.11 1.58 -39.57
C ASP A 77 4.00 0.54 -39.38
N ASN A 78 3.99 -0.14 -38.22
CA ASN A 78 2.91 -1.07 -37.90
C ASN A 78 1.59 -0.32 -37.72
N PHE A 79 1.56 0.80 -37.00
CA PHE A 79 0.34 1.61 -36.86
C PHE A 79 -0.25 2.00 -38.23
N GLN A 80 0.58 2.50 -39.14
CA GLN A 80 0.16 2.85 -40.50
C GLN A 80 -0.33 1.63 -41.30
N SER A 81 0.29 0.46 -41.12
CA SER A 81 -0.17 -0.79 -41.74
C SER A 81 -1.56 -1.21 -41.23
N PHE A 82 -1.80 -1.09 -39.92
CA PHE A 82 -3.07 -1.46 -39.30
C PHE A 82 -4.22 -0.58 -39.80
N ILE A 83 -4.07 0.75 -39.78
CA ILE A 83 -5.16 1.66 -40.18
C ILE A 83 -5.47 1.63 -41.68
N LYS A 84 -4.55 1.14 -42.52
CA LYS A 84 -4.76 0.94 -43.96
C LYS A 84 -5.40 -0.40 -44.30
N ASN A 85 -5.39 -1.34 -43.37
CA ASN A 85 -5.95 -2.67 -43.57
C ASN A 85 -7.48 -2.63 -43.38
N LYS A 86 -8.23 -2.95 -44.44
CA LYS A 86 -9.69 -2.92 -44.43
C LYS A 86 -10.31 -3.96 -43.49
N ASP A 87 -9.72 -5.15 -43.39
CA ASP A 87 -10.22 -6.22 -42.52
C ASP A 87 -10.09 -5.80 -41.05
N PHE A 88 -8.96 -5.16 -40.70
CA PHE A 88 -8.75 -4.62 -39.36
C PHE A 88 -9.76 -3.52 -39.01
N ILE A 89 -9.95 -2.54 -39.91
CA ILE A 89 -10.93 -1.46 -39.69
C ILE A 89 -12.34 -2.04 -39.55
N SER A 90 -12.73 -2.97 -40.42
CA SER A 90 -14.05 -3.61 -40.34
C SER A 90 -14.24 -4.37 -39.04
N ALA A 91 -13.26 -5.17 -38.61
CA ALA A 91 -13.32 -5.88 -37.33
C ALA A 91 -13.37 -4.92 -36.13
N LEU A 92 -12.64 -3.80 -36.19
CA LEU A 92 -12.67 -2.76 -35.16
C LEU A 92 -14.04 -2.06 -35.09
N GLU A 93 -14.64 -1.71 -36.23
CA GLU A 93 -15.98 -1.11 -36.28
C GLU A 93 -17.02 -2.05 -35.69
N GLN A 94 -17.01 -3.34 -36.08
CA GLN A 94 -17.94 -4.34 -35.53
C GLN A 94 -17.78 -4.49 -34.03
N PHE A 95 -16.54 -4.48 -33.53
CA PHE A 95 -16.28 -4.57 -32.11
C PHE A 95 -16.65 -3.28 -31.34
N ILE A 96 -16.45 -2.10 -31.92
CA ILE A 96 -16.92 -0.83 -31.35
C ILE A 96 -18.45 -0.85 -31.22
N LEU A 97 -19.16 -1.31 -32.25
CA LEU A 97 -20.62 -1.41 -32.26
C LEU A 97 -21.14 -2.41 -31.23
N ILE A 98 -20.59 -3.62 -31.23
CA ILE A 98 -21.06 -4.73 -30.39
C ILE A 98 -19.85 -5.37 -29.70
N PRO A 99 -19.43 -4.87 -28.52
CA PRO A 99 -18.25 -5.35 -27.82
C PRO A 99 -18.54 -6.63 -27.02
N ASN A 100 -18.83 -7.74 -27.71
CA ASN A 100 -19.10 -9.05 -27.11
C ASN A 100 -17.93 -10.04 -27.33
N SER A 101 -18.05 -11.25 -26.77
CA SER A 101 -16.98 -12.27 -26.87
C SER A 101 -16.70 -12.76 -28.29
N GLU A 102 -17.71 -12.78 -29.16
CA GLU A 102 -17.57 -13.21 -30.55
C GLU A 102 -16.76 -12.19 -31.35
N ASN A 103 -17.19 -10.93 -31.32
CA ASN A 103 -16.50 -9.84 -32.01
C ASN A 103 -15.12 -9.54 -31.42
N PHE A 104 -14.92 -9.76 -30.11
CA PHE A 104 -13.59 -9.70 -29.50
C PHE A 104 -12.66 -10.76 -30.12
N THR A 105 -13.15 -11.99 -30.31
CA THR A 105 -12.36 -13.07 -30.91
C THR A 105 -12.02 -12.77 -32.36
N VAL A 106 -13.01 -12.33 -33.15
CA VAL A 106 -12.79 -11.91 -34.56
C VAL A 106 -11.76 -10.78 -34.64
N PHE A 107 -11.86 -9.77 -33.77
CA PHE A 107 -10.91 -8.66 -33.72
C PHE A 107 -9.51 -9.12 -33.31
N ALA A 108 -9.39 -9.98 -32.29
CA ALA A 108 -8.12 -10.52 -31.82
C ALA A 108 -7.44 -11.38 -32.88
N ASP A 109 -8.18 -12.22 -33.60
CA ASP A 109 -7.66 -13.06 -34.68
C ASP A 109 -7.21 -12.20 -35.87
N THR A 110 -8.01 -11.18 -36.23
CA THR A 110 -7.65 -10.20 -37.28
C THR A 110 -6.37 -9.44 -36.92
N TRP A 111 -6.21 -9.07 -35.65
CA TRP A 111 -4.98 -8.47 -35.13
C TRP A 111 -3.79 -9.44 -35.26
N ALA A 112 -3.95 -10.69 -34.83
CA ALA A 112 -2.89 -11.68 -34.85
C ALA A 112 -2.41 -12.00 -36.28
N ASN A 113 -3.34 -12.05 -37.24
CA ASN A 113 -3.08 -12.37 -38.65
C ASN A 113 -2.24 -11.30 -39.39
N GLN A 114 -2.13 -10.07 -38.86
CA GLN A 114 -1.30 -9.02 -39.44
C GLN A 114 0.22 -9.28 -39.29
N GLY A 115 0.64 -10.22 -38.43
CA GLY A 115 2.03 -10.66 -38.29
C GLY A 115 2.96 -9.71 -37.50
N LYS A 116 3.96 -10.32 -36.83
CA LYS A 116 5.06 -9.75 -36.00
C LYS A 116 4.72 -8.71 -34.91
N SER A 117 3.45 -8.34 -34.74
CA SER A 117 2.96 -7.35 -33.79
C SER A 117 1.77 -7.85 -32.96
N ASN A 118 1.66 -9.18 -32.79
CA ASN A 118 0.66 -9.76 -31.90
C ASN A 118 0.95 -9.30 -30.46
N ASN A 119 0.16 -8.34 -30.01
CA ASN A 119 0.31 -7.71 -28.74
C ASN A 119 -1.04 -7.77 -28.03
N PRO A 120 -1.32 -8.88 -27.32
CA PRO A 120 -2.61 -9.11 -26.66
C PRO A 120 -3.02 -7.98 -25.72
N VAL A 121 -2.05 -7.27 -25.16
CA VAL A 121 -2.27 -6.10 -24.32
C VAL A 121 -2.96 -4.95 -25.07
N LEU A 122 -2.59 -4.69 -26.34
CA LEU A 122 -3.24 -3.66 -27.15
C LEU A 122 -4.64 -4.10 -27.58
N VAL A 123 -4.84 -5.39 -27.86
CA VAL A 123 -6.17 -5.95 -28.14
C VAL A 123 -7.10 -5.77 -26.94
N ASN A 124 -6.64 -6.17 -25.75
CA ASN A 124 -7.37 -6.03 -24.48
C ASN A 124 -7.65 -4.56 -24.13
N ARG A 125 -6.72 -3.65 -24.49
CA ARG A 125 -6.91 -2.19 -24.36
C ARG A 125 -8.05 -1.68 -25.22
N VAL A 126 -8.17 -2.14 -26.47
CA VAL A 126 -9.32 -1.79 -27.31
C VAL A 126 -10.61 -2.31 -26.67
N ALA A 127 -10.62 -3.51 -26.09
CA ALA A 127 -11.77 -4.01 -25.34
C ALA A 127 -12.17 -3.10 -24.17
N ALA A 128 -11.21 -2.68 -23.34
CA ALA A 128 -11.48 -1.75 -22.24
C ALA A 128 -11.90 -0.34 -22.71
N ALA A 129 -11.59 0.04 -23.97
CA ALA A 129 -12.10 1.24 -24.61
C ALA A 129 -13.58 1.13 -25.00
N CYS A 130 -13.96 -0.02 -25.54
CA CYS A 130 -15.28 -0.24 -26.14
C CYS A 130 -16.34 -0.61 -25.10
N THR A 131 -15.96 -1.27 -24.00
CA THR A 131 -16.92 -1.74 -22.99
C THR A 131 -16.42 -1.55 -21.55
N LEU A 132 -17.35 -1.27 -20.65
CA LEU A 132 -17.12 -1.23 -19.20
C LEU A 132 -17.32 -2.61 -18.55
N GLU A 133 -17.62 -3.65 -19.33
CA GLU A 133 -17.73 -5.03 -18.86
C GLU A 133 -16.36 -5.69 -18.61
N VAL A 134 -15.27 -5.02 -18.97
CA VAL A 134 -13.90 -5.47 -18.69
C VAL A 134 -13.13 -4.42 -17.91
N SER A 135 -12.17 -4.87 -17.09
CA SER A 135 -11.27 -3.99 -16.35
C SER A 135 -10.22 -3.33 -17.26
N THR A 136 -9.72 -2.21 -16.77
CA THR A 136 -8.53 -1.54 -17.32
C THR A 136 -7.22 -2.33 -17.10
N THR A 137 -7.26 -3.49 -16.44
CA THR A 137 -6.11 -4.39 -16.28
C THR A 137 -5.95 -5.27 -17.52
N VAL A 138 -5.35 -4.69 -18.55
CA VAL A 138 -5.27 -5.29 -19.90
C VAL A 138 -4.11 -6.29 -20.06
N ASP A 139 -3.18 -6.33 -19.11
CA ASP A 139 -2.18 -7.40 -19.05
C ASP A 139 -2.80 -8.68 -18.49
N SER A 140 -2.88 -9.72 -19.30
CA SER A 140 -3.50 -10.99 -18.90
C SER A 140 -2.81 -11.64 -17.70
N GLY A 141 -1.49 -11.51 -17.56
CA GLY A 141 -0.74 -12.08 -16.44
C GLY A 141 -1.05 -11.37 -15.12
N LYS A 142 -1.05 -10.03 -15.14
CA LYS A 142 -1.40 -9.22 -13.96
C LYS A 142 -2.85 -9.39 -13.56
N PHE A 143 -3.74 -9.39 -14.55
CA PHE A 143 -5.16 -9.68 -14.33
C PHE A 143 -5.36 -11.05 -13.67
N ASN A 144 -4.74 -12.10 -14.21
CA ASN A 144 -4.89 -13.46 -13.68
C ASN A 144 -4.38 -13.57 -12.24
N GLN A 145 -3.35 -12.82 -11.83
CA GLN A 145 -2.91 -12.79 -10.43
C GLN A 145 -4.01 -12.28 -9.50
N VAL A 146 -4.67 -11.18 -9.86
CA VAL A 146 -5.80 -10.64 -9.08
C VAL A 146 -6.98 -11.60 -9.10
N PHE A 147 -7.33 -12.09 -10.28
CA PHE A 147 -8.46 -12.98 -10.48
C PHE A 147 -8.33 -14.27 -9.67
N SER A 148 -7.19 -14.95 -9.77
CA SER A 148 -6.91 -16.16 -9.01
C SER A 148 -6.83 -15.90 -7.51
N TRP A 149 -6.29 -14.75 -7.09
CA TRP A 149 -6.30 -14.35 -5.69
C TRP A 149 -7.74 -14.17 -5.17
N LEU A 150 -8.58 -13.39 -5.85
CA LEU A 150 -9.97 -13.16 -5.45
C LEU A 150 -10.77 -14.47 -5.31
N ILE A 151 -10.57 -15.42 -6.22
CA ILE A 151 -11.21 -16.75 -6.15
C ILE A 151 -10.67 -17.54 -4.96
N ARG A 152 -9.34 -17.62 -4.80
CA ARG A 152 -8.69 -18.39 -3.73
C ARG A 152 -9.07 -17.87 -2.35
N GLU A 153 -9.20 -16.56 -2.21
CA GLU A 153 -9.62 -15.90 -0.97
C GLU A 153 -11.13 -15.96 -0.72
N GLY A 154 -11.91 -16.52 -1.65
CA GLY A 154 -13.38 -16.60 -1.56
C GLY A 154 -14.08 -15.24 -1.64
N ILE A 155 -13.42 -14.21 -2.20
CA ILE A 155 -13.97 -12.86 -2.33
C ILE A 155 -14.96 -12.79 -3.50
N ILE A 156 -14.72 -13.56 -4.56
CA ILE A 156 -15.66 -13.74 -5.68
C ILE A 156 -15.99 -15.23 -5.84
N PRO A 157 -17.11 -15.57 -6.50
CA PRO A 157 -17.47 -16.96 -6.76
C PRO A 157 -16.41 -17.70 -7.61
N VAL A 158 -16.35 -19.02 -7.45
CA VAL A 158 -15.44 -19.87 -8.24
C VAL A 158 -15.79 -19.78 -9.72
N TYR A 159 -14.78 -19.52 -10.55
CA TYR A 159 -14.91 -19.55 -11.99
C TYR A 159 -14.78 -21.00 -12.51
N PRO A 160 -15.77 -21.56 -13.22
CA PRO A 160 -15.72 -22.94 -13.66
C PRO A 160 -14.57 -23.20 -14.64
N ALA A 161 -13.95 -24.38 -14.56
CA ALA A 161 -12.79 -24.72 -15.40
C ALA A 161 -13.18 -24.98 -16.86
N GLU A 162 -14.41 -25.45 -17.07
CA GLU A 162 -15.06 -25.73 -18.34
C GLU A 162 -15.53 -24.47 -19.10
N GLU A 163 -15.59 -23.31 -18.42
CA GLU A 163 -15.88 -22.04 -19.08
C GLU A 163 -14.70 -21.50 -19.91
N ASN A 164 -14.98 -20.52 -20.76
CA ASN A 164 -13.99 -19.89 -21.62
C ASN A 164 -12.86 -19.22 -20.81
N GLN A 165 -11.65 -19.78 -20.91
CA GLN A 165 -10.51 -19.34 -20.11
C GLN A 165 -9.81 -18.06 -20.62
N SER A 166 -10.33 -17.42 -21.68
CA SER A 166 -9.78 -16.18 -22.23
C SER A 166 -9.80 -15.03 -21.23
N TRP A 167 -8.91 -14.05 -21.44
CA TRP A 167 -8.89 -12.82 -20.63
C TRP A 167 -10.26 -12.13 -20.64
N PHE A 168 -10.88 -11.99 -21.81
CA PHE A 168 -12.14 -11.27 -21.97
C PHE A 168 -13.29 -11.92 -21.17
N ALA A 169 -13.46 -13.24 -21.29
CA ALA A 169 -14.50 -13.98 -20.57
C ALA A 169 -14.33 -13.91 -19.04
N LYS A 170 -13.09 -14.11 -18.55
CA LYS A 170 -12.79 -13.97 -17.12
C LYS A 170 -13.01 -12.56 -16.61
N ASN A 171 -12.69 -11.54 -17.41
CA ASN A 171 -12.88 -10.15 -17.03
C ASN A 171 -14.37 -9.78 -16.93
N ILE A 172 -15.19 -10.25 -17.87
CA ILE A 172 -16.65 -10.12 -17.79
C ILE A 172 -17.18 -10.75 -16.51
N PHE A 173 -16.76 -11.98 -16.21
CA PHE A 173 -17.17 -12.66 -14.98
C PHE A 173 -16.77 -11.86 -13.73
N LEU A 174 -15.53 -11.37 -13.68
CA LEU A 174 -15.02 -10.58 -12.57
C LEU A 174 -15.82 -9.28 -12.40
N LEU A 175 -15.94 -8.48 -13.45
CA LEU A 175 -16.62 -7.17 -13.41
C LEU A 175 -18.11 -7.33 -13.13
N LYS A 176 -18.76 -8.39 -13.62
CA LYS A 176 -20.13 -8.72 -13.23
C LYS A 176 -20.24 -9.02 -11.74
N SER A 177 -19.31 -9.81 -11.20
CA SER A 177 -19.26 -10.12 -9.76
C SER A 177 -19.02 -8.86 -8.92
N ILE A 178 -18.09 -8.00 -9.35
CA ILE A 178 -17.83 -6.72 -8.69
C ILE A 178 -19.07 -5.83 -8.76
N LYS A 179 -19.61 -5.53 -9.95
CA LYS A 179 -20.76 -4.62 -10.11
C LYS A 179 -21.97 -5.07 -9.29
N SER A 180 -22.28 -6.37 -9.29
CA SER A 180 -23.36 -6.94 -8.49
C SER A 180 -23.22 -6.64 -6.99
N GLU A 181 -21.99 -6.56 -6.49
CA GLU A 181 -21.73 -6.20 -5.09
C GLU A 181 -21.96 -4.70 -4.84
N PHE A 182 -21.63 -3.84 -5.81
CA PHE A 182 -21.74 -2.37 -5.74
C PHE A 182 -23.05 -1.80 -6.32
N ASP A 183 -24.06 -2.64 -6.56
CA ASP A 183 -25.33 -2.24 -7.20
C ASP A 183 -25.99 -1.02 -6.53
N ASN A 184 -25.97 -0.96 -5.19
CA ASN A 184 -26.54 0.15 -4.44
C ASN A 184 -25.68 1.43 -4.58
N GLU A 185 -24.36 1.31 -4.44
CA GLU A 185 -23.43 2.44 -4.54
C GLU A 185 -23.37 3.03 -5.94
N LEU A 186 -23.58 2.21 -6.98
CA LEU A 186 -23.74 2.64 -8.37
C LEU A 186 -25.05 3.43 -8.54
N ARG A 187 -26.17 2.93 -8.02
CA ARG A 187 -27.48 3.63 -8.08
C ARG A 187 -27.49 4.95 -7.32
N GLU A 188 -26.80 5.01 -6.19
CA GLU A 188 -26.68 6.21 -5.35
C GLU A 188 -25.61 7.20 -5.85
N GLY A 189 -24.86 6.86 -6.90
CA GLY A 189 -23.80 7.71 -7.46
C GLY A 189 -22.59 7.89 -6.54
N LYS A 190 -22.38 6.98 -5.58
CA LYS A 190 -21.21 6.99 -4.67
C LYS A 190 -19.93 6.53 -5.37
N THR A 191 -20.09 5.64 -6.34
CA THR A 191 -19.07 5.14 -7.26
C THR A 191 -19.65 5.09 -8.69
N ASP A 192 -18.80 4.76 -9.65
CA ASP A 192 -19.16 4.48 -11.04
C ASP A 192 -18.37 3.28 -11.58
N GLU A 193 -18.76 2.82 -12.76
CA GLU A 193 -18.15 1.67 -13.42
C GLU A 193 -16.68 1.89 -13.81
N PHE A 194 -16.25 3.14 -14.03
CA PHE A 194 -14.87 3.46 -14.36
C PHE A 194 -13.96 3.19 -13.16
N TYR A 195 -14.37 3.62 -11.97
CA TYR A 195 -13.66 3.30 -10.73
C TYR A 195 -13.64 1.79 -10.45
N LEU A 196 -14.75 1.07 -10.69
CA LEU A 196 -14.77 -0.39 -10.53
C LEU A 196 -13.83 -1.09 -11.52
N SER A 197 -13.71 -0.57 -12.74
CA SER A 197 -12.77 -1.07 -13.75
C SER A 197 -11.31 -0.80 -13.39
N GLN A 198 -11.02 0.37 -12.79
CA GLN A 198 -9.69 0.72 -12.26
C GLN A 198 -9.32 -0.07 -11.00
N PHE A 199 -10.32 -0.41 -10.18
CA PHE A 199 -10.12 -1.12 -8.92
C PHE A 199 -9.36 -2.44 -9.09
N VAL A 200 -9.59 -3.18 -10.18
CA VAL A 200 -8.85 -4.43 -10.47
C VAL A 200 -7.35 -4.18 -10.62
N TRP A 201 -6.96 -3.05 -11.24
CA TRP A 201 -5.54 -2.68 -11.37
C TRP A 201 -4.96 -2.28 -10.02
N VAL A 202 -5.68 -1.48 -9.25
CA VAL A 202 -5.23 -1.04 -7.92
C VAL A 202 -5.11 -2.24 -6.98
N LEU A 203 -5.99 -3.24 -7.10
CA LEU A 203 -5.83 -4.52 -6.43
C LEU A 203 -4.50 -5.17 -6.82
N TYR A 204 -4.17 -5.31 -8.10
CA TYR A 204 -2.88 -5.87 -8.53
C TYR A 204 -1.68 -5.16 -7.90
N GLU A 205 -1.66 -3.82 -7.92
CA GLU A 205 -0.56 -3.04 -7.34
C GLU A 205 -0.43 -3.26 -5.83
N ASN A 206 -1.54 -3.52 -5.13
CA ASN A 206 -1.57 -3.69 -3.69
C ASN A 206 -1.57 -5.17 -3.24
N LEU A 207 -1.79 -6.14 -4.14
CA LEU A 207 -1.52 -7.57 -3.92
C LEU A 207 -0.04 -7.83 -3.71
N SER A 208 0.80 -6.93 -4.22
CA SER A 208 2.16 -6.74 -3.73
C SER A 208 2.13 -6.14 -2.33
N ASN A 209 1.55 -6.84 -1.34
CA ASN A 209 1.50 -6.40 0.05
C ASN A 209 2.93 -5.96 0.44
N PRO A 210 3.14 -4.74 0.97
CA PRO A 210 4.49 -4.29 1.32
C PRO A 210 5.17 -5.25 2.31
N PHE A 211 4.38 -6.01 3.07
CA PHE A 211 4.81 -7.03 4.01
C PHE A 211 4.83 -8.47 3.45
N SER A 212 4.48 -8.69 2.18
CA SER A 212 4.45 -10.03 1.56
C SER A 212 5.79 -10.75 1.61
N LEU A 213 6.89 -9.99 1.56
CA LEU A 213 8.26 -10.51 1.61
C LEU A 213 8.83 -10.53 3.04
N LYS A 214 8.57 -9.48 3.83
CA LYS A 214 9.08 -9.31 5.19
C LYS A 214 8.08 -8.54 6.04
N LYS A 215 7.84 -9.02 7.27
CA LYS A 215 7.00 -8.32 8.25
C LYS A 215 7.70 -7.12 8.91
N GLN A 216 8.88 -6.74 8.43
CA GLN A 216 9.62 -5.59 8.94
C GLN A 216 10.02 -4.63 7.80
N ILE A 217 9.64 -3.37 7.95
CA ILE A 217 9.80 -2.32 6.93
C ILE A 217 10.41 -1.07 7.58
N VAL A 218 11.30 -0.40 6.87
CA VAL A 218 11.71 0.98 7.17
C VAL A 218 11.23 1.88 6.04
N LYS A 219 10.32 2.80 6.37
CA LYS A 219 9.92 3.89 5.50
C LYS A 219 10.89 5.05 5.70
N TYR A 220 11.57 5.46 4.64
CA TYR A 220 12.60 6.50 4.72
C TYR A 220 12.39 7.57 3.65
N GLY A 221 12.95 8.75 3.87
CA GLY A 221 12.93 9.86 2.92
C GLY A 221 12.90 11.21 3.62
N ALA A 222 12.69 12.24 2.82
CA ALA A 222 12.71 13.62 3.30
C ALA A 222 11.64 13.92 4.38
N PRO A 223 11.86 14.91 5.26
CA PRO A 223 10.89 15.26 6.30
C PRO A 223 9.60 15.82 5.69
N GLY A 224 8.47 15.59 6.38
CA GLY A 224 7.16 16.08 5.93
C GLY A 224 6.55 15.31 4.76
N THR A 225 7.06 14.14 4.39
CA THR A 225 6.47 13.27 3.35
C THR A 225 5.36 12.34 3.87
N GLY A 226 5.01 12.43 5.15
CA GLY A 226 3.90 11.67 5.74
C GLY A 226 4.22 10.21 6.09
N LYS A 227 5.49 9.84 6.26
CA LYS A 227 5.95 8.45 6.55
C LYS A 227 5.17 7.78 7.70
N THR A 228 5.12 8.41 8.87
CA THR A 228 4.42 7.90 10.05
C THR A 228 2.91 7.83 9.83
N TYR A 229 2.34 8.82 9.14
CA TYR A 229 0.93 8.83 8.78
C TYR A 229 0.58 7.67 7.82
N GLN A 230 1.38 7.46 6.78
CA GLN A 230 1.22 6.35 5.84
C GLN A 230 1.37 4.99 6.54
N ALA A 231 2.33 4.83 7.47
CA ALA A 231 2.47 3.62 8.27
C ALA A 231 1.19 3.32 9.09
N ARG A 232 0.62 4.33 9.75
CA ARG A 232 -0.64 4.18 10.51
C ARG A 232 -1.81 3.80 9.61
N LEU A 233 -1.95 4.44 8.44
CA LEU A 233 -3.00 4.10 7.49
C LEU A 233 -2.86 2.67 6.94
N GLN A 234 -1.65 2.26 6.56
CA GLN A 234 -1.39 0.92 6.02
C GLN A 234 -1.66 -0.18 7.06
N THR A 235 -1.28 0.03 8.32
CA THR A 235 -1.56 -0.93 9.38
C THR A 235 -3.04 -1.00 9.74
N SER A 236 -3.73 0.13 9.77
CA SER A 236 -5.19 0.18 9.95
C SER A 236 -5.89 -0.64 8.87
N LEU A 237 -5.48 -0.52 7.61
CA LEU A 237 -6.02 -1.35 6.55
C LEU A 237 -5.81 -2.84 6.81
N LEU A 238 -4.56 -3.23 7.07
CA LEU A 238 -4.23 -4.64 7.21
C LEU A 238 -5.01 -5.27 8.35
N PHE A 239 -5.22 -4.51 9.42
CA PHE A 239 -6.12 -4.90 10.50
C PHE A 239 -7.57 -5.04 10.04
N ASP A 240 -8.12 -4.06 9.31
CA ASP A 240 -9.50 -4.09 8.85
C ASP A 240 -9.78 -5.26 7.90
N ILE A 241 -8.84 -5.56 6.98
CA ILE A 241 -8.91 -6.72 6.08
C ILE A 241 -8.93 -8.02 6.88
N TRP A 242 -7.99 -8.16 7.83
CA TRP A 242 -7.93 -9.34 8.69
C TRP A 242 -9.22 -9.50 9.51
N LYS A 243 -9.69 -8.42 10.15
CA LYS A 243 -10.85 -8.45 11.04
C LYS A 243 -12.10 -8.85 10.28
N GLU A 244 -12.30 -8.33 9.07
CA GLU A 244 -13.43 -8.69 8.25
C GLU A 244 -13.43 -10.18 7.85
N GLU A 245 -12.25 -10.73 7.55
CA GLU A 245 -12.12 -12.13 7.14
C GLU A 245 -12.25 -13.11 8.31
N PHE A 246 -11.58 -12.84 9.42
CA PHE A 246 -11.39 -13.82 10.50
C PHE A 246 -12.16 -13.49 11.77
N ALA A 247 -12.53 -12.23 12.01
CA ALA A 247 -13.07 -11.79 13.30
C ALA A 247 -14.12 -10.65 13.19
N PRO A 248 -15.15 -10.76 12.31
CA PRO A 248 -16.03 -9.63 11.97
C PRO A 248 -16.87 -9.12 13.15
N TYR A 249 -17.14 -9.96 14.13
CA TYR A 249 -17.90 -9.62 15.34
C TYR A 249 -17.02 -9.35 16.56
N SER A 250 -15.70 -9.48 16.42
CA SER A 250 -14.76 -9.30 17.52
C SER A 250 -14.72 -7.85 18.02
N ARG A 251 -14.47 -7.69 19.32
CA ARG A 251 -14.25 -6.39 19.96
C ARG A 251 -12.85 -5.83 19.70
N LEU A 252 -11.94 -6.61 19.09
CA LEU A 252 -10.60 -6.17 18.77
C LEU A 252 -10.64 -4.95 17.84
N THR A 253 -9.76 -3.99 18.10
CA THR A 253 -9.62 -2.78 17.29
C THR A 253 -8.17 -2.60 16.87
N HIS A 254 -7.94 -1.88 15.77
CA HIS A 254 -6.58 -1.52 15.36
C HIS A 254 -5.83 -0.82 16.51
N ALA A 255 -6.50 0.05 17.25
CA ALA A 255 -5.94 0.75 18.42
C ALA A 255 -5.46 -0.19 19.54
N SER A 256 -6.10 -1.35 19.73
CA SER A 256 -5.64 -2.37 20.70
C SER A 256 -4.49 -3.26 20.19
N GLN A 257 -4.17 -3.17 18.90
CA GLN A 257 -3.21 -4.03 18.22
C GLN A 257 -2.00 -3.26 17.69
N ILE A 258 -1.93 -1.95 17.95
CA ILE A 258 -0.86 -1.07 17.49
C ILE A 258 -0.17 -0.43 18.68
N GLU A 259 1.16 -0.39 18.63
CA GLU A 259 2.00 0.39 19.53
C GLU A 259 2.85 1.35 18.70
N LEU A 260 2.95 2.62 19.12
CA LEU A 260 3.76 3.63 18.46
C LEU A 260 4.72 4.21 19.48
N VAL A 261 6.02 4.02 19.24
CA VAL A 261 7.08 4.60 20.06
C VAL A 261 7.94 5.51 19.19
N GLN A 262 8.56 6.51 19.80
CA GLN A 262 9.53 7.37 19.12
C GLN A 262 10.91 7.15 19.74
N PHE A 263 11.90 6.85 18.91
CA PHE A 263 13.28 6.71 19.36
C PHE A 263 13.94 8.08 19.54
N HIS A 264 14.76 8.17 20.57
CA HIS A 264 15.54 9.35 20.93
C HIS A 264 16.92 8.92 21.45
N PRO A 265 17.92 9.81 21.51
CA PRO A 265 19.30 9.41 21.84
C PRO A 265 19.47 8.71 23.20
N SER A 266 18.60 8.99 24.16
CA SER A 266 18.61 8.33 25.47
C SER A 266 17.79 7.04 25.56
N PHE A 267 17.16 6.59 24.46
CA PHE A 267 16.30 5.41 24.45
C PHE A 267 17.18 4.16 24.49
N SER A 268 16.93 3.28 25.46
CA SER A 268 17.85 2.19 25.81
C SER A 268 17.24 0.80 25.63
N TYR A 269 18.08 -0.24 25.78
CA TYR A 269 17.62 -1.63 25.83
C TYR A 269 16.63 -1.83 26.98
N GLU A 270 16.90 -1.23 28.13
CA GLU A 270 16.08 -1.34 29.34
C GLU A 270 14.67 -0.76 29.17
N ASP A 271 14.49 0.22 28.27
CA ASP A 271 13.19 0.79 27.93
C ASP A 271 12.43 -0.07 26.91
N PHE A 272 13.16 -0.71 26.00
CA PHE A 272 12.61 -1.46 24.89
C PHE A 272 12.27 -2.91 25.24
N MET A 273 13.22 -3.60 25.87
CA MET A 273 13.20 -5.03 26.12
C MET A 273 12.88 -5.35 27.57
N GLU A 274 13.79 -5.07 28.49
CA GLU A 274 13.62 -5.33 29.92
C GLU A 274 14.74 -4.67 30.72
N GLY A 275 14.42 -4.19 31.91
CA GLY A 275 15.38 -3.52 32.77
C GLY A 275 14.98 -3.54 34.24
N LEU A 276 15.98 -3.37 35.11
CA LEU A 276 15.77 -3.25 36.55
C LEU A 276 15.28 -1.84 36.91
N ARG A 277 14.10 -1.76 37.50
CA ARG A 277 13.49 -0.49 37.92
C ARG A 277 13.23 -0.50 39.43
N PRO A 278 13.49 0.61 40.13
CA PRO A 278 13.20 0.72 41.55
C PRO A 278 11.69 0.77 41.77
N VAL A 279 11.19 -0.09 42.66
CA VAL A 279 9.81 -0.09 43.15
C VAL A 279 9.85 0.06 44.65
N LEU A 280 8.98 0.90 45.21
CA LEU A 280 8.84 1.06 46.64
C LEU A 280 7.99 -0.09 47.18
N ASP A 281 8.46 -0.77 48.21
CA ASP A 281 7.63 -1.69 48.98
C ASP A 281 6.65 -0.93 49.89
N ASN A 282 5.75 -1.66 50.56
CA ASN A 282 4.73 -1.08 51.43
C ASN A 282 5.32 -0.29 52.61
N ASP A 283 6.59 -0.53 52.95
CA ASP A 283 7.32 0.12 54.03
C ASP A 283 8.16 1.31 53.53
N GLY A 284 8.11 1.62 52.22
CA GLY A 284 8.81 2.73 51.59
C GLY A 284 10.28 2.44 51.26
N ASN A 285 10.75 1.20 51.34
CA ASN A 285 12.11 0.83 50.92
C ASN A 285 12.15 0.58 49.41
N SER A 286 13.24 1.00 48.77
CA SER A 286 13.44 0.79 47.33
C SER A 286 13.99 -0.60 47.06
N GLN A 287 13.29 -1.38 46.24
CA GLN A 287 13.74 -2.67 45.72
C GLN A 287 13.83 -2.62 44.20
N LEU A 288 14.91 -3.16 43.63
CA LEU A 288 15.04 -3.28 42.17
C LEU A 288 14.24 -4.49 41.68
N THR A 289 13.30 -4.25 40.79
CA THR A 289 12.47 -5.29 40.17
C THR A 289 12.68 -5.30 38.67
N LEU A 290 12.73 -6.48 38.06
CA LEU A 290 12.75 -6.58 36.61
C LEU A 290 11.39 -6.18 36.05
N GLN A 291 11.38 -5.24 35.11
CA GLN A 291 10.19 -4.85 34.38
C GLN A 291 10.41 -5.03 32.88
N ASN A 292 9.38 -5.46 32.18
CA ASN A 292 9.41 -5.54 30.72
C ASN A 292 9.39 -4.13 30.12
N GLY A 293 10.20 -3.95 29.09
CA GLY A 293 10.12 -2.80 28.21
C GLY A 293 8.92 -2.89 27.27
N VAL A 294 8.69 -1.79 26.55
CA VAL A 294 7.50 -1.61 25.70
C VAL A 294 7.36 -2.69 24.62
N PHE A 295 8.47 -3.09 23.99
CA PHE A 295 8.43 -4.07 22.90
C PHE A 295 8.26 -5.50 23.42
N LYS A 296 8.90 -5.84 24.53
CA LYS A 296 8.73 -7.17 25.13
C LYS A 296 7.31 -7.40 25.63
N GLU A 297 6.71 -6.39 26.27
CA GLU A 297 5.32 -6.49 26.71
C GLU A 297 4.34 -6.58 25.53
N PHE A 298 4.63 -5.84 24.45
CA PHE A 298 3.89 -5.98 23.19
C PHE A 298 4.02 -7.39 22.59
N CYS A 299 5.22 -7.97 22.56
CA CYS A 299 5.45 -9.34 22.12
C CYS A 299 4.71 -10.38 22.99
N ARG A 300 4.62 -10.16 24.31
CA ARG A 300 3.85 -11.03 25.20
C ARG A 300 2.37 -11.02 24.88
N SER A 301 1.82 -9.84 24.60
CA SER A 301 0.43 -9.69 24.19
C SER A 301 0.15 -10.36 22.84
N ALA A 302 1.05 -10.18 21.87
CA ALA A 302 0.91 -10.75 20.53
C ALA A 302 1.16 -12.26 20.47
N GLY A 303 2.02 -12.78 21.34
CA GLY A 303 2.51 -14.17 21.31
C GLY A 303 1.62 -15.20 22.00
N LYS A 304 0.51 -14.80 22.63
CA LYS A 304 -0.35 -15.68 23.45
C LYS A 304 -0.72 -16.98 22.72
N TRP A 305 -1.16 -16.89 21.46
CA TRP A 305 -1.52 -18.05 20.64
C TRP A 305 -0.34 -19.00 20.40
N GLU A 306 0.82 -18.47 20.04
CA GLU A 306 2.02 -19.29 19.81
C GLU A 306 2.51 -19.97 21.08
N ILE A 307 2.43 -19.28 22.23
CA ILE A 307 2.82 -19.82 23.54
C ILE A 307 1.89 -20.98 23.93
N ASP A 308 0.57 -20.80 23.80
CA ASP A 308 -0.39 -21.85 24.12
C ASP A 308 -0.19 -23.10 23.24
N LEU A 309 0.00 -22.90 21.93
CA LEU A 309 0.25 -24.01 21.01
C LEU A 309 1.58 -24.71 21.27
N TYR A 310 2.62 -23.96 21.65
CA TYR A 310 3.88 -24.56 22.05
C TYR A 310 3.70 -25.52 23.24
N GLY A 311 2.89 -25.11 24.24
CA GLY A 311 2.56 -25.93 25.40
C GLY A 311 1.85 -27.25 25.08
N LEU A 312 1.24 -27.38 23.90
CA LEU A 312 0.61 -28.62 23.45
C LEU A 312 1.61 -29.64 22.86
N GLY A 313 2.85 -29.22 22.56
CA GLY A 313 3.89 -30.10 22.03
C GLY A 313 3.58 -30.70 20.65
N LEU A 314 2.87 -29.95 19.79
CA LEU A 314 2.48 -30.42 18.45
C LEU A 314 3.70 -30.61 17.55
N THR A 315 3.66 -31.63 16.68
CA THR A 315 4.74 -31.93 15.71
C THR A 315 4.66 -31.06 14.45
N GLN A 316 3.47 -30.57 14.12
CA GLN A 316 3.24 -29.68 12.98
C GLN A 316 3.78 -28.28 13.24
N ARG A 317 4.18 -27.61 12.15
CA ARG A 317 4.69 -26.24 12.22
C ARG A 317 3.55 -25.25 12.31
N TRP A 318 3.78 -24.15 13.02
CA TRP A 318 2.87 -23.01 13.14
C TRP A 318 2.30 -22.57 11.78
N GLU A 319 3.17 -22.46 10.77
CA GLU A 319 2.79 -21.98 9.43
C GLU A 319 1.93 -22.97 8.63
N SER A 320 1.85 -24.23 9.04
CA SER A 320 1.09 -25.29 8.36
C SER A 320 -0.19 -25.70 9.08
N LEU A 321 -0.38 -25.23 10.32
CA LEU A 321 -1.45 -25.70 11.18
C LEU A 321 -2.79 -25.06 10.80
N THR A 322 -3.81 -25.89 10.61
CA THR A 322 -5.17 -25.46 10.29
C THR A 322 -6.05 -25.38 11.54
N ILE A 323 -7.12 -24.60 11.48
CA ILE A 323 -8.08 -24.49 12.59
C ILE A 323 -8.73 -25.85 12.89
N LYS A 324 -9.01 -26.64 11.84
CA LYS A 324 -9.56 -28.00 11.97
C LYS A 324 -8.70 -28.90 12.86
N GLU A 325 -7.38 -28.81 12.74
CA GLU A 325 -6.43 -29.61 13.52
C GLU A 325 -6.37 -29.18 14.99
N LEU A 326 -6.82 -27.96 15.33
CA LEU A 326 -6.89 -27.46 16.70
C LEU A 326 -8.18 -27.85 17.43
N LEU A 327 -9.23 -28.26 16.73
CA LEU A 327 -10.53 -28.61 17.33
C LEU A 327 -10.42 -29.65 18.47
N PRO A 328 -9.60 -30.71 18.39
CA PRO A 328 -9.42 -31.66 19.50
C PRO A 328 -8.84 -31.05 20.77
N PHE A 329 -8.17 -29.90 20.67
CA PHE A 329 -7.52 -29.21 21.78
C PHE A 329 -8.33 -28.02 22.32
N ARG A 330 -9.56 -27.81 21.85
CA ARG A 330 -10.41 -26.66 22.20
C ARG A 330 -10.59 -26.46 23.72
N GLU A 331 -10.70 -27.53 24.50
CA GLU A 331 -10.82 -27.43 25.96
C GLU A 331 -9.54 -26.90 26.63
N LYS A 332 -8.37 -27.27 26.07
CA LYS A 332 -7.06 -26.79 26.55
C LYS A 332 -6.78 -25.36 26.09
N LEU A 333 -7.29 -24.97 24.92
CA LEU A 333 -7.19 -23.64 24.33
C LEU A 333 -8.41 -22.78 24.69
N SER A 334 -8.64 -22.61 26.00
CA SER A 334 -9.84 -21.97 26.56
C SER A 334 -9.69 -20.48 26.89
N GLY A 335 -8.54 -19.89 26.58
CA GLY A 335 -8.32 -18.44 26.75
C GLY A 335 -9.27 -17.60 25.90
N GLU A 336 -9.64 -16.41 26.39
CA GLU A 336 -10.54 -15.48 25.69
C GLU A 336 -10.06 -15.18 24.26
N HIS A 337 -8.75 -15.11 24.04
CA HIS A 337 -8.13 -14.85 22.75
C HIS A 337 -8.32 -15.98 21.71
N TRP A 338 -8.77 -17.17 22.10
CA TRP A 338 -9.10 -18.26 21.18
C TRP A 338 -10.56 -18.27 20.72
N GLN A 339 -11.45 -17.49 21.37
CA GLN A 339 -12.88 -17.48 21.06
C GLN A 339 -13.13 -17.14 19.59
N ASP A 340 -12.57 -16.02 19.13
CA ASP A 340 -12.70 -15.56 17.74
C ASP A 340 -12.22 -16.61 16.74
N ILE A 341 -11.14 -17.33 17.03
CA ILE A 341 -10.55 -18.33 16.12
C ILE A 341 -11.46 -19.56 15.99
N PHE A 342 -12.05 -20.04 17.08
CA PHE A 342 -12.94 -21.21 17.05
C PHE A 342 -14.36 -20.90 16.54
N GLU A 343 -14.69 -19.62 16.34
CA GLU A 343 -15.94 -19.18 15.70
C GLU A 343 -15.84 -19.07 14.17
N ILE A 344 -14.64 -19.22 13.60
CA ILE A 344 -14.43 -19.15 12.14
C ILE A 344 -15.12 -20.33 11.45
N SER A 345 -16.01 -20.01 10.51
CA SER A 345 -16.79 -21.02 9.74
C SER A 345 -15.91 -21.90 8.85
N ASP A 346 -14.91 -21.32 8.19
CA ASP A 346 -13.97 -22.06 7.33
C ASP A 346 -12.79 -22.58 8.13
N ILE A 347 -12.94 -23.78 8.66
CA ILE A 347 -11.92 -24.46 9.49
C ILE A 347 -10.69 -24.95 8.69
N SER A 348 -10.68 -24.83 7.35
CA SER A 348 -9.53 -25.20 6.52
C SER A 348 -8.41 -24.15 6.53
N LYS A 349 -8.73 -22.93 7.00
CA LYS A 349 -7.78 -21.82 7.10
C LYS A 349 -6.65 -22.10 8.07
N LEU A 350 -5.49 -21.48 7.79
CA LEU A 350 -4.31 -21.57 8.64
C LEU A 350 -4.49 -20.73 9.91
N VAL A 351 -4.05 -21.26 11.04
CA VAL A 351 -4.07 -20.57 12.33
C VAL A 351 -3.20 -19.31 12.26
N SER A 352 -2.06 -19.39 11.57
CA SER A 352 -1.13 -18.28 11.38
C SER A 352 -1.73 -17.08 10.62
N GLU A 353 -2.80 -17.30 9.85
CA GLU A 353 -3.55 -16.25 9.15
C GLU A 353 -4.72 -15.73 10.01
N ALA A 354 -5.34 -16.63 10.79
CA ALA A 354 -6.48 -16.33 11.64
C ALA A 354 -6.12 -15.50 12.89
N VAL A 355 -4.89 -15.60 13.40
CA VAL A 355 -4.44 -14.81 14.55
C VAL A 355 -4.36 -13.31 14.21
N PRO A 356 -4.83 -12.42 15.11
CA PRO A 356 -4.78 -10.97 14.89
C PRO A 356 -3.38 -10.46 14.57
N PRO A 357 -3.23 -9.58 13.56
CA PRO A 357 -1.98 -8.91 13.29
C PRO A 357 -1.73 -7.82 14.32
N PHE A 358 -0.50 -7.77 14.82
CA PHE A 358 -0.01 -6.76 15.75
C PHE A 358 0.98 -5.85 15.03
N PHE A 359 0.91 -4.53 15.24
CA PHE A 359 1.73 -3.55 14.55
C PHE A 359 2.56 -2.74 15.55
N PHE A 360 3.88 -2.74 15.39
CA PHE A 360 4.78 -1.95 16.22
C PHE A 360 5.46 -0.91 15.33
N ILE A 361 5.12 0.37 15.52
CA ILE A 361 5.70 1.49 14.78
C ILE A 361 6.78 2.15 15.63
N ILE A 362 7.98 2.26 15.06
CA ILE A 362 9.11 2.99 15.64
C ILE A 362 9.32 4.26 14.81
N ASP A 363 8.90 5.40 15.34
CA ASP A 363 9.21 6.68 14.74
C ASP A 363 10.63 7.12 15.05
N GLU A 364 11.25 7.79 14.09
CA GLU A 364 12.65 8.24 14.15
C GLU A 364 13.61 7.10 14.55
N VAL A 365 13.44 5.93 13.92
CA VAL A 365 14.14 4.67 14.26
C VAL A 365 15.66 4.82 14.29
N ASN A 366 16.21 5.80 13.58
CA ASN A 366 17.64 6.06 13.44
C ASN A 366 18.21 7.03 14.49
N ARG A 367 17.39 7.53 15.43
CA ARG A 367 17.80 8.45 16.50
C ARG A 367 18.22 7.76 17.80
N ALA A 368 18.25 6.44 17.85
CA ALA A 368 18.79 5.66 18.96
C ALA A 368 19.83 4.64 18.45
N GLU A 369 20.68 4.14 19.37
CA GLU A 369 21.69 3.14 19.03
C GLU A 369 21.05 1.76 18.78
N LEU A 370 20.63 1.52 17.54
CA LEU A 370 19.81 0.36 17.19
C LEU A 370 20.47 -0.97 17.55
N SER A 371 21.79 -1.09 17.39
CA SER A 371 22.54 -2.29 17.79
C SER A 371 22.33 -2.62 19.26
N ARG A 372 22.41 -1.61 20.12
CA ARG A 372 22.25 -1.76 21.57
C ARG A 372 20.80 -1.88 22.00
N VAL A 373 19.89 -1.09 21.42
CA VAL A 373 18.46 -1.14 21.75
C VAL A 373 17.87 -2.50 21.35
N PHE A 374 18.24 -3.03 20.18
CA PHE A 374 17.69 -4.30 19.71
C PHE A 374 18.41 -5.51 20.32
N GLY A 375 19.70 -5.44 20.65
CA GLY A 375 20.43 -6.53 21.28
C GLY A 375 20.17 -7.88 20.61
N GLU A 376 19.59 -8.83 21.35
CA GLU A 376 19.31 -10.19 20.88
C GLU A 376 18.14 -10.29 19.88
N LEU A 377 17.31 -9.25 19.74
CA LEU A 377 16.20 -9.19 18.77
C LEU A 377 16.68 -9.38 17.33
N MET A 378 17.94 -9.05 17.06
CA MET A 378 18.59 -9.23 15.77
C MET A 378 18.44 -10.65 15.22
N TYR A 379 18.53 -11.65 16.09
CA TYR A 379 18.31 -13.05 15.72
C TYR A 379 16.81 -13.33 15.50
N CYS A 380 15.94 -12.84 16.39
CA CYS A 380 14.49 -13.01 16.29
C CYS A 380 13.84 -12.30 15.09
N LEU A 381 14.48 -11.25 14.55
CA LEU A 381 14.12 -10.56 13.29
C LEU A 381 14.30 -11.47 12.07
N GLU A 382 15.25 -12.39 12.13
CA GLU A 382 15.56 -13.36 11.07
C GLU A 382 14.74 -14.64 11.26
N TYR A 383 14.60 -15.09 12.51
CA TYR A 383 13.82 -16.27 12.88
C TYR A 383 12.66 -15.86 13.80
N ARG A 384 11.45 -15.79 13.23
CA ARG A 384 10.22 -15.48 13.97
C ARG A 384 9.65 -16.68 14.69
N GLY A 385 8.84 -16.40 15.71
CA GLY A 385 8.09 -17.37 16.50
C GLY A 385 8.95 -18.16 17.48
N THR A 386 8.34 -19.18 18.11
CA THR A 386 8.98 -19.99 19.15
C THR A 386 10.31 -20.64 18.72
N ARG A 387 10.47 -20.97 17.43
CA ARG A 387 11.74 -21.49 16.87
C ARG A 387 12.92 -20.51 16.93
N GLY A 388 12.62 -19.22 16.97
CA GLY A 388 13.60 -18.15 17.02
C GLY A 388 13.82 -17.60 18.42
N CYS A 389 13.45 -18.37 19.45
CA CYS A 389 13.58 -17.94 20.82
C CYS A 389 15.04 -17.81 21.26
N VAL A 390 15.28 -16.84 22.14
CA VAL A 390 16.59 -16.47 22.68
C VAL A 390 16.49 -16.18 24.17
N LYS A 391 17.62 -16.26 24.87
CA LYS A 391 17.76 -15.73 26.23
C LYS A 391 18.08 -14.24 26.14
N THR A 392 17.33 -13.42 26.87
CA THR A 392 17.60 -11.99 27.02
C THR A 392 18.67 -11.73 28.07
N GLN A 393 19.21 -10.51 28.10
CA GLN A 393 20.24 -10.10 29.05
C GLN A 393 19.88 -10.38 30.52
N TYR A 394 18.62 -10.16 30.92
CA TYR A 394 18.15 -10.40 32.28
C TYR A 394 17.35 -11.70 32.42
N SER A 395 17.54 -12.66 31.50
CA SER A 395 16.78 -13.93 31.45
C SER A 395 16.75 -14.71 32.76
N ASN A 396 17.82 -14.69 33.55
CA ASN A 396 17.89 -15.37 34.85
C ASN A 396 16.97 -14.76 35.92
N LEU A 397 16.56 -13.49 35.75
CA LEU A 397 15.67 -12.78 36.66
C LEU A 397 14.21 -12.83 36.21
N ASN A 398 13.94 -13.41 35.04
CA ASN A 398 12.59 -13.53 34.53
C ASN A 398 11.75 -14.50 35.38
N ASN A 399 10.47 -14.16 35.56
CA ASN A 399 9.47 -14.97 36.23
C ASN A 399 8.23 -15.15 35.33
N GLU A 400 7.15 -15.72 35.84
CA GLU A 400 5.91 -15.94 35.06
C GLU A 400 5.28 -14.63 34.55
N HIS A 401 5.52 -13.52 35.25
CA HIS A 401 5.01 -12.20 34.88
C HIS A 401 5.92 -11.42 33.94
N THR A 402 7.17 -11.84 33.72
CA THR A 402 8.09 -11.13 32.83
C THR A 402 8.56 -11.99 31.65
N GLY A 403 8.64 -13.31 31.81
CA GLY A 403 9.00 -14.26 30.75
C GLY A 403 7.91 -14.46 29.69
N MET A 404 8.30 -15.03 28.54
CA MET A 404 7.37 -15.45 27.48
C MET A 404 7.20 -16.97 27.44
N LEU A 405 8.30 -17.69 27.23
CA LEU A 405 8.30 -19.14 27.08
C LEU A 405 9.09 -19.79 28.22
N LYS A 406 8.49 -20.72 28.96
CA LYS A 406 9.13 -21.39 30.09
C LYS A 406 9.74 -22.72 29.63
N GLU A 407 11.07 -22.82 29.69
CA GLU A 407 11.83 -24.02 29.39
C GLU A 407 12.56 -24.54 30.64
N ALA A 408 13.08 -25.77 30.56
CA ALA A 408 13.86 -26.36 31.66
C ALA A 408 15.06 -25.49 32.08
N GLN A 409 15.60 -24.67 31.16
CA GLN A 409 16.77 -23.81 31.38
C GLN A 409 16.41 -22.35 31.70
N GLY A 410 15.15 -22.04 32.00
CA GLY A 410 14.66 -20.69 32.32
C GLY A 410 13.67 -20.14 31.28
N TYR A 411 13.44 -18.83 31.33
CA TYR A 411 12.54 -18.15 30.39
C TYR A 411 13.25 -17.70 29.12
N LEU A 412 12.59 -17.89 27.99
CA LEU A 412 13.03 -17.44 26.68
C LEU A 412 12.09 -16.34 26.13
N PHE A 413 12.64 -15.52 25.25
CA PHE A 413 11.97 -14.47 24.50
C PHE A 413 11.97 -14.81 23.01
N PHE A 414 10.91 -14.46 22.30
CA PHE A 414 10.89 -14.49 20.83
C PHE A 414 10.02 -13.36 20.29
N ILE A 415 10.17 -13.01 19.01
CA ILE A 415 9.23 -12.11 18.34
C ILE A 415 8.15 -12.96 17.66
N PRO A 416 6.88 -12.85 18.10
CA PRO A 416 5.75 -13.55 17.48
C PRO A 416 5.63 -13.31 15.98
N THR A 417 5.16 -14.32 15.27
CA THR A 417 5.00 -14.30 13.82
C THR A 417 3.92 -13.33 13.35
N ASN A 418 2.93 -13.00 14.18
CA ASN A 418 1.86 -12.06 13.87
C ASN A 418 2.26 -10.58 14.07
N ILE A 419 3.50 -10.29 14.48
CA ILE A 419 4.00 -8.91 14.61
C ILE A 419 4.55 -8.38 13.29
N TYR A 420 4.13 -7.16 12.96
CA TYR A 420 4.65 -6.30 11.91
C TYR A 420 5.42 -5.15 12.54
N LEU A 421 6.68 -4.97 12.16
CA LEU A 421 7.57 -3.92 12.67
C LEU A 421 7.80 -2.85 11.62
N ILE A 422 7.50 -1.60 11.91
CA ILE A 422 7.57 -0.50 10.93
C ILE A 422 8.40 0.63 11.50
N GLY A 423 9.59 0.84 10.96
CA GLY A 423 10.41 2.01 11.26
C GLY A 423 10.06 3.17 10.33
N THR A 424 10.07 4.40 10.84
CA THR A 424 10.09 5.61 10.01
C THR A 424 11.38 6.39 10.26
N MET A 425 11.97 6.89 9.18
CA MET A 425 13.33 7.44 9.19
C MET A 425 13.42 8.70 8.34
N ASN A 426 13.96 9.79 8.90
CA ASN A 426 14.41 10.93 8.10
C ASN A 426 15.85 10.67 7.62
N THR A 427 16.11 10.89 6.33
CA THR A 427 17.41 10.59 5.72
C THR A 427 18.49 11.62 6.01
N ILE A 428 18.09 12.85 6.35
CA ILE A 428 18.98 14.01 6.47
C ILE A 428 19.41 14.33 7.90
N ASP A 429 18.83 13.68 8.92
CA ASP A 429 19.12 14.00 10.31
C ASP A 429 20.61 13.71 10.60
N ARG A 430 21.38 14.77 10.86
CA ARG A 430 22.85 14.70 11.03
C ARG A 430 23.29 14.01 12.33
N SER A 431 22.36 13.84 13.28
CA SER A 431 22.58 13.22 14.60
C SER A 431 22.23 11.73 14.63
N VAL A 432 22.22 11.09 13.47
CA VAL A 432 21.67 9.75 13.27
C VAL A 432 22.76 8.70 13.35
N GLU A 433 22.40 7.58 13.97
CA GLU A 433 23.22 6.39 13.89
C GLU A 433 23.06 5.67 12.56
N SER A 434 24.20 5.27 11.98
CA SER A 434 24.20 4.50 10.74
C SER A 434 23.61 3.12 10.99
N PHE A 435 22.59 2.75 10.23
CA PHE A 435 22.13 1.37 10.16
C PHE A 435 23.27 0.47 9.67
N ASP A 436 23.72 -0.44 10.53
CA ASP A 436 24.66 -1.48 10.11
C ASP A 436 24.04 -2.36 9.00
N PHE A 437 24.89 -2.89 8.11
CA PHE A 437 24.52 -3.79 7.03
C PHE A 437 23.74 -5.01 7.53
N ALA A 438 24.08 -5.53 8.72
CA ALA A 438 23.37 -6.64 9.33
C ALA A 438 21.92 -6.31 9.70
N LEU A 439 21.63 -5.08 10.14
CA LEU A 439 20.26 -4.59 10.34
C LEU A 439 19.59 -4.34 8.99
N ARG A 440 20.29 -3.64 8.07
CA ARG A 440 19.74 -3.24 6.77
C ARG A 440 19.17 -4.42 5.99
N ARG A 441 19.85 -5.58 5.98
CA ARG A 441 19.38 -6.80 5.29
C ARG A 441 18.13 -7.42 5.91
N ARG A 442 17.79 -7.11 7.16
CA ARG A 442 16.62 -7.68 7.86
C ARG A 442 15.34 -6.90 7.62
N PHE A 443 15.44 -5.63 7.21
CA PHE A 443 14.29 -4.79 6.86
C PHE A 443 14.10 -4.72 5.34
N ARG A 444 12.85 -4.50 4.92
CA ARG A 444 12.56 -3.94 3.59
C ARG A 444 12.64 -2.42 3.68
N TRP A 445 13.30 -1.80 2.71
CA TRP A 445 13.44 -0.34 2.65
C TRP A 445 12.45 0.20 1.63
N GLU A 446 11.63 1.16 2.06
CA GLU A 446 10.61 1.81 1.24
C GLU A 446 10.85 3.31 1.27
N GLU A 447 11.20 3.88 0.13
CA GLU A 447 11.38 5.33 -0.01
C GLU A 447 10.00 6.00 -0.10
N VAL A 448 9.82 7.08 0.65
CA VAL A 448 8.61 7.90 0.67
C VAL A 448 8.98 9.31 0.21
N VAL A 449 8.67 9.59 -1.05
CA VAL A 449 8.95 10.86 -1.72
C VAL A 449 7.81 11.87 -1.52
N PRO A 450 8.06 13.18 -1.71
CA PRO A 450 6.99 14.18 -1.72
C PRO A 450 5.94 13.92 -2.81
N ASP A 451 4.69 13.67 -2.39
CA ASP A 451 3.54 13.51 -3.29
C ASP A 451 2.83 14.84 -3.63
N MET A 452 3.14 15.40 -4.80
CA MET A 452 2.47 16.60 -5.32
C MET A 452 1.03 16.35 -5.77
N ALA A 453 0.69 15.12 -6.17
CA ALA A 453 -0.67 14.78 -6.61
C ALA A 453 -1.63 14.73 -5.43
N LEU A 454 -1.21 14.15 -4.30
CA LEU A 454 -1.94 14.19 -3.03
C LEU A 454 -2.14 15.64 -2.57
N LEU A 455 -1.09 16.46 -2.60
CA LEU A 455 -1.19 17.86 -2.21
C LEU A 455 -2.19 18.62 -3.09
N LYS A 456 -2.11 18.43 -4.41
CA LYS A 456 -3.03 19.04 -5.37
C LYS A 456 -4.48 18.66 -5.11
N TYR A 457 -4.74 17.38 -4.86
CA TYR A 457 -6.08 16.93 -4.52
C TYR A 457 -6.58 17.56 -3.21
N HIS A 458 -5.75 17.56 -2.18
CA HIS A 458 -6.11 18.12 -0.88
C HIS A 458 -6.46 19.60 -0.99
N LEU A 459 -5.59 20.41 -1.61
CA LEU A 459 -5.83 21.84 -1.80
C LEU A 459 -7.02 22.12 -2.72
N ASN A 460 -7.29 21.27 -3.72
CA ASN A 460 -8.48 21.41 -4.57
C ASN A 460 -9.79 21.27 -3.76
N GLN A 461 -9.78 20.43 -2.70
CA GLN A 461 -10.94 20.27 -1.81
C GLN A 461 -10.98 21.33 -0.72
N PHE A 462 -9.82 21.72 -0.17
CA PHE A 462 -9.73 22.66 0.95
C PHE A 462 -9.84 24.13 0.51
N CYS A 463 -8.97 24.58 -0.40
CA CYS A 463 -8.97 25.93 -0.93
C CYS A 463 -8.35 25.97 -2.33
N LYS A 464 -9.21 25.96 -3.36
CA LYS A 464 -8.80 25.96 -4.77
C LYS A 464 -7.91 27.15 -5.15
N ALA A 465 -8.05 28.29 -4.46
CA ALA A 465 -7.22 29.47 -4.69
C ALA A 465 -5.73 29.24 -4.38
N TRP A 466 -5.41 28.25 -3.55
CA TRP A 466 -4.04 27.93 -3.13
C TRP A 466 -3.38 26.84 -3.99
N LEU A 467 -4.07 26.30 -5.00
CA LEU A 467 -3.50 25.33 -5.94
C LEU A 467 -2.13 25.71 -6.53
N PRO A 468 -1.84 26.99 -6.87
CA PRO A 468 -0.52 27.36 -7.38
C PRO A 468 0.64 27.02 -6.45
N LEU A 469 0.40 26.90 -5.13
CA LEU A 469 1.44 26.49 -4.16
C LEU A 469 2.02 25.10 -4.47
N VAL A 470 1.26 24.22 -5.12
CA VAL A 470 1.74 22.90 -5.56
C VAL A 470 2.85 23.07 -6.58
N ASP A 471 2.61 23.88 -7.63
CA ASP A 471 3.58 24.13 -8.69
C ASP A 471 4.80 24.92 -8.16
N ASN A 472 4.60 25.75 -7.14
CA ASN A 472 5.69 26.41 -6.41
C ASN A 472 6.59 25.41 -5.66
N LEU A 473 5.99 24.46 -4.92
CA LEU A 473 6.73 23.44 -4.19
C LEU A 473 7.43 22.45 -5.13
N GLU A 474 6.77 22.05 -6.22
CA GLU A 474 7.35 21.15 -7.23
C GLU A 474 8.62 21.76 -7.85
N ARG A 475 8.58 23.02 -8.29
CA ARG A 475 9.76 23.73 -8.82
C ARG A 475 10.88 23.87 -7.80
N LEU A 476 10.54 24.15 -6.54
CA LEU A 476 11.53 24.19 -5.46
C LEU A 476 12.21 22.82 -5.29
N ASN A 477 11.43 21.74 -5.23
CA ASN A 477 11.93 20.38 -5.06
C ASN A 477 12.76 19.88 -6.24
N GLU A 478 12.44 20.30 -7.47
CA GLU A 478 13.26 20.01 -8.65
C GLU A 478 14.64 20.66 -8.57
N LEU A 479 14.73 21.90 -8.05
CA LEU A 479 16.02 22.56 -7.86
C LEU A 479 16.82 21.95 -6.71
N ILE A 480 16.18 21.65 -5.58
CA ILE A 480 16.83 20.99 -4.43
C ILE A 480 17.42 19.64 -4.87
N ALA A 481 16.66 18.85 -5.63
CA ALA A 481 17.11 17.55 -6.11
C ALA A 481 18.31 17.61 -7.06
N LYS A 482 18.45 18.71 -7.82
CA LYS A 482 19.57 18.94 -8.75
C LYS A 482 20.81 19.55 -8.08
N GLU A 483 20.67 20.12 -6.88
CA GLU A 483 21.78 20.76 -6.18
C GLU A 483 22.77 19.70 -5.63
N PRO A 484 24.05 19.73 -6.03
CA PRO A 484 25.04 18.72 -5.63
C PRO A 484 25.26 18.59 -4.12
N LEU A 485 24.98 19.65 -3.35
CA LEU A 485 25.12 19.67 -1.89
C LEU A 485 23.92 19.06 -1.15
N LEU A 486 22.78 18.87 -1.83
CA LEU A 486 21.52 18.43 -1.23
C LEU A 486 21.09 17.08 -1.83
N GLY A 487 20.48 17.09 -3.03
CA GLY A 487 19.90 15.90 -3.65
C GLY A 487 18.47 15.58 -3.16
N ASN A 488 17.98 14.38 -3.48
CA ASN A 488 16.57 13.99 -3.24
C ASN A 488 16.18 13.94 -1.76
N ASP A 489 17.12 13.62 -0.87
CA ASP A 489 16.87 13.47 0.56
C ASP A 489 16.44 14.78 1.25
N TYR A 490 16.79 15.92 0.66
CA TYR A 490 16.54 17.26 1.21
C TYR A 490 15.28 17.93 0.65
N GLN A 491 14.53 17.24 -0.20
CA GLN A 491 13.28 17.78 -0.73
C GLN A 491 12.31 18.14 0.40
N ILE A 492 11.45 19.12 0.14
CA ILE A 492 10.43 19.56 1.09
C ILE A 492 9.18 18.72 0.89
N GLY A 493 8.75 18.03 1.95
CA GLY A 493 7.55 17.21 1.92
C GLY A 493 6.26 18.02 1.75
N HIS A 494 5.23 17.38 1.20
CA HIS A 494 3.93 18.01 0.96
C HIS A 494 3.18 18.40 2.26
N ALA A 495 3.50 17.78 3.40
CA ALA A 495 2.81 18.07 4.67
C ALA A 495 2.93 19.54 5.11
N TYR A 496 4.00 20.24 4.71
CA TYR A 496 4.18 21.68 4.96
C TYR A 496 3.09 22.55 4.32
N LEU A 497 2.38 22.03 3.31
CA LEU A 497 1.32 22.72 2.59
C LEU A 497 -0.07 22.09 2.76
N MET A 498 -0.22 21.01 3.54
CA MET A 498 -1.52 20.36 3.74
C MET A 498 -2.34 21.02 4.86
N ASP A 499 -1.79 21.18 6.07
CA ASP A 499 -2.53 21.73 7.23
C ASP A 499 -2.24 23.23 7.41
N LEU A 500 -2.53 24.02 6.37
CA LEU A 500 -2.35 25.47 6.40
C LEU A 500 -3.47 26.12 7.23
N LYS A 501 -3.18 26.47 8.49
CA LYS A 501 -4.11 27.12 9.43
C LYS A 501 -4.35 28.61 9.16
N TYR A 502 -4.37 28.98 7.89
CA TYR A 502 -4.63 30.34 7.44
C TYR A 502 -6.10 30.54 7.08
N ALA A 503 -6.60 31.77 7.21
CA ALA A 503 -7.92 32.11 6.72
C ALA A 503 -7.97 31.91 5.20
N THR A 504 -9.00 31.20 4.71
CA THR A 504 -9.17 30.89 3.27
C THR A 504 -9.44 32.13 2.41
N SER A 505 -9.66 33.30 3.03
CA SER A 505 -9.76 34.59 2.36
C SER A 505 -8.41 35.18 1.94
N LEU A 506 -7.28 34.66 2.46
CA LEU A 506 -5.95 35.15 2.08
C LEU A 506 -5.60 34.76 0.65
N THR A 507 -4.90 35.68 -0.02
CA THR A 507 -4.39 35.45 -1.36
C THR A 507 -3.27 34.42 -1.35
N VAL A 508 -3.07 33.75 -2.49
CA VAL A 508 -1.97 32.77 -2.63
C VAL A 508 -0.60 33.40 -2.38
N SER A 509 -0.40 34.68 -2.75
CA SER A 509 0.86 35.39 -2.52
C SER A 509 1.14 35.60 -1.04
N GLU A 510 0.15 36.05 -0.26
CA GLU A 510 0.29 36.24 1.19
C GLU A 510 0.57 34.92 1.91
N VAL A 511 -0.13 33.85 1.53
CA VAL A 511 0.10 32.52 2.09
C VAL A 511 1.49 32.01 1.73
N ARG A 512 1.92 32.21 0.48
CA ARG A 512 3.24 31.79 -0.01
C ARG A 512 4.38 32.47 0.74
N GLU A 513 4.32 33.79 0.94
CA GLU A 513 5.32 34.54 1.70
C GLU A 513 5.41 34.02 3.14
N ARG A 514 4.26 33.84 3.82
CA ARG A 514 4.23 33.31 5.19
C ARG A 514 4.81 31.91 5.29
N VAL A 515 4.38 30.99 4.42
CA VAL A 515 4.93 29.62 4.41
C VAL A 515 6.43 29.61 4.17
N TRP A 516 6.93 30.48 3.29
CA TRP A 516 8.34 30.60 3.02
C TRP A 516 9.10 31.04 4.27
N ASP A 517 8.72 32.17 4.88
CA ASP A 517 9.45 32.75 6.00
C ASP A 517 9.31 31.93 7.29
N ASP A 518 8.12 31.36 7.56
CA ASP A 518 7.85 30.66 8.81
C ASP A 518 8.39 29.22 8.81
N CYS A 519 8.41 28.54 7.65
CA CYS A 519 8.66 27.10 7.57
C CYS A 519 9.82 26.73 6.64
N ILE A 520 9.75 27.12 5.36
CA ILE A 520 10.65 26.56 4.32
C ILE A 520 12.04 27.18 4.41
N ARG A 521 12.14 28.51 4.53
CA ARG A 521 13.41 29.23 4.55
C ARG A 521 14.26 28.83 5.76
N PRO A 522 13.76 28.82 7.01
CA PRO A 522 14.59 28.42 8.16
C PRO A 522 15.13 26.99 8.03
N LEU A 523 14.34 26.08 7.47
CA LEU A 523 14.74 24.69 7.24
C LEU A 523 15.89 24.59 6.21
N LEU A 524 15.76 25.27 5.07
CA LEU A 524 16.79 25.30 4.04
C LEU A 524 18.08 25.97 4.54
N GLN A 525 17.97 26.99 5.39
CA GLN A 525 19.14 27.62 6.00
C GLN A 525 19.93 26.62 6.86
N GLU A 526 19.24 25.79 7.65
CA GLU A 526 19.91 24.75 8.44
C GLU A 526 20.55 23.67 7.54
N TYR A 527 19.89 23.27 6.45
CA TYR A 527 20.47 22.33 5.49
C TYR A 527 21.76 22.87 4.86
N LEU A 528 21.77 24.15 4.51
CA LEU A 528 22.90 24.83 3.87
C LEU A 528 23.94 25.35 4.86
N ARG A 529 23.70 25.23 6.15
CA ARG A 529 24.60 25.73 7.19
C ARG A 529 25.99 25.10 7.05
N GLY A 530 27.00 25.96 6.98
CA GLY A 530 28.40 25.54 6.82
C GLY A 530 28.83 25.22 5.39
N THR A 531 27.94 25.34 4.39
CA THR A 531 28.30 25.10 2.97
C THR A 531 29.00 26.28 2.30
N GLY A 532 28.91 27.48 2.89
CA GLY A 532 29.45 28.72 2.30
C GLY A 532 28.63 29.29 1.13
N LYS A 533 27.55 28.60 0.70
CA LYS A 533 26.66 29.02 -0.40
C LYS A 533 25.25 29.38 0.05
N GLU A 534 25.03 29.52 1.36
CA GLU A 534 23.70 29.70 1.95
C GLU A 534 22.92 30.86 1.31
N THR A 535 23.50 32.06 1.25
CA THR A 535 22.79 33.25 0.74
C THR A 535 22.41 33.11 -0.74
N GLU A 536 23.30 32.57 -1.56
CA GLU A 536 23.07 32.38 -3.00
C GLU A 536 21.96 31.35 -3.25
N LEU A 537 22.07 30.18 -2.60
CA LEU A 537 21.12 29.09 -2.78
C LEU A 537 19.75 29.41 -2.18
N ILE A 538 19.66 30.04 -1.02
CA ILE A 538 18.39 30.50 -0.43
C ILE A 538 17.70 31.51 -1.36
N SER A 539 18.44 32.44 -1.98
CA SER A 539 17.85 33.36 -2.95
C SER A 539 17.34 32.65 -4.20
N SER A 540 18.08 31.67 -4.72
CA SER A 540 17.66 30.85 -5.86
C SER A 540 16.40 30.03 -5.54
N PHE A 541 16.38 29.39 -4.38
CA PHE A 541 15.23 28.61 -3.90
C PHE A 541 14.00 29.49 -3.64
N GLY A 542 14.17 30.70 -3.12
CA GLY A 542 13.09 31.66 -2.94
C GLY A 542 12.42 32.01 -4.28
N LYS A 543 13.23 32.35 -5.30
CA LYS A 543 12.73 32.63 -6.65
C LYS A 543 11.95 31.45 -7.26
N ALA A 544 12.42 30.22 -7.03
CA ALA A 544 11.76 29.01 -7.53
C ALA A 544 10.43 28.74 -6.81
N PHE A 545 10.41 28.94 -5.49
CA PHE A 545 9.19 28.88 -4.69
C PHE A 545 8.26 30.06 -5.01
N GLY A 546 8.76 31.17 -5.55
CA GLY A 546 7.99 32.31 -6.03
C GLY A 546 7.93 33.50 -5.07
N VAL A 547 8.91 33.64 -4.19
CA VAL A 547 9.05 34.77 -3.23
C VAL A 547 10.26 35.63 -3.54
#